data_AF-A0A7S3L8C2-F1
#
_entry.id   AF-A0A7S3L8C2-F1
#
_cell.length_a   1.000
_cell.length_b   1.000
_cell.length_c   1.000
_cell.angle_alpha   90.00
_cell.angle_beta   90.00
_cell.angle_gamma   90.00
#
_symmetry.space_group_name_H-M   'P 1'
#
loop_
_entity.id
_entity.type
_entity.pdbx_description
1 polymer ?
#
loop_
_entity_poly.entity_id
_entity_poly.type
_entity_poly.pdbx_seq_one_letter_code
_entity_poly.pdbx_strand_id
1 'polypeptide(L)'
;VFLSLLVVSSYSCHAFSAPSPSVRPPPPPWTFQASRIHYQFWAVPVSLAQKCGPPSSSLQLLSFAGYTLGGLFCVEYTDSPVGPYREVAVLSSLVRQGFSMGAW
;
A
#
# COMPACT_ATOMS: atom_id res chain seq x y z
N VAL A 1 15.96 14.06 17.20
CA VAL A 1 16.95 13.47 16.27
C VAL A 1 16.30 12.24 15.66
N PHE A 2 15.50 12.45 14.61
CA PHE A 2 14.83 11.37 13.90
C PHE A 2 15.87 10.73 12.97
N LEU A 3 16.27 9.50 13.27
CA LEU A 3 17.02 8.68 12.31
C LEU A 3 16.08 8.34 11.16
N SER A 4 16.07 9.19 10.14
CA SER A 4 15.76 8.80 8.77
C SER A 4 16.85 7.82 8.34
N LEU A 5 16.67 6.54 8.65
CA LEU A 5 17.39 5.47 7.98
C LEU A 5 16.89 5.46 6.53
N LEU A 6 17.58 6.24 5.71
CA LEU A 6 17.57 6.17 4.26
C LEU A 6 18.12 4.79 3.89
N VAL A 7 17.26 3.77 3.95
CA VAL A 7 17.49 2.56 3.15
C VAL A 7 17.16 2.95 1.71
N VAL A 8 18.12 3.60 1.05
CA VAL A 8 18.21 3.54 -0.41
C VAL A 8 18.57 2.10 -0.72
N SER A 9 17.57 1.23 -0.73
CA SER A 9 17.69 -0.04 -1.43
C SER A 9 17.83 0.35 -2.89
N SER A 10 19.06 0.28 -3.42
CA SER A 10 19.33 0.43 -4.85
C SER A 10 18.52 -0.63 -5.59
N TYR A 11 17.30 -0.28 -6.00
CA TYR A 11 16.52 -1.12 -6.90
C TYR A 11 17.18 -0.97 -8.27
N SER A 12 17.89 -2.01 -8.68
CA SER A 12 18.29 -2.16 -10.08
C SER A 12 17.00 -2.19 -10.91
N CYS A 13 16.68 -1.06 -11.53
CA CYS A 13 15.59 -0.94 -12.49
C CYS A 13 15.99 -1.67 -13.77
N HIS A 14 16.01 -2.99 -13.75
CA HIS A 14 15.81 -3.72 -15.00
C HIS A 14 14.44 -3.33 -15.52
N ALA A 15 14.41 -2.84 -16.77
CA ALA A 15 13.20 -2.41 -17.45
C ALA A 15 12.18 -3.56 -17.45
N PHE A 16 11.23 -3.49 -16.51
CA PHE A 16 10.10 -4.39 -16.45
C PHE A 16 9.01 -3.80 -17.33
N SER A 17 8.67 -4.48 -18.41
CA SER A 17 7.63 -4.03 -19.32
C SER A 17 6.29 -4.12 -18.60
N ALA A 18 5.63 -2.99 -18.38
CA ALA A 18 4.27 -2.98 -17.86
C ALA A 18 3.35 -3.85 -18.75
N PRO A 19 2.36 -4.55 -18.17
CA PRO A 19 1.40 -5.31 -18.96
C PRO A 19 0.70 -4.40 -19.97
N SER A 20 0.42 -4.94 -21.17
CA SER A 20 -0.27 -4.19 -22.23
C SER A 20 -1.59 -3.61 -21.69
N PRO A 21 -1.91 -2.33 -21.97
CA PRO A 21 -3.13 -1.67 -21.49
C PRO A 21 -4.44 -2.32 -21.97
N SER A 22 -4.37 -3.33 -22.84
CA SER A 22 -5.49 -4.08 -23.39
C SER A 22 -5.90 -5.33 -22.60
N VAL A 23 -5.14 -5.76 -21.57
CA VAL A 23 -5.43 -6.99 -20.83
C VAL A 23 -6.45 -6.71 -19.73
N ARG A 24 -7.69 -7.19 -19.93
CA ARG A 24 -8.67 -7.24 -18.83
C ARG A 24 -8.29 -8.41 -17.91
N PRO A 25 -8.30 -8.21 -16.58
CA PRO A 25 -8.09 -9.33 -15.66
C PRO A 25 -9.22 -10.37 -15.83
N PRO A 26 -8.92 -11.67 -15.63
CA PRO A 26 -9.93 -12.72 -15.60
C PRO A 26 -10.96 -12.49 -14.49
N PRO A 27 -12.14 -13.14 -14.52
CA PRO A 27 -13.07 -13.11 -13.39
C PRO A 27 -12.43 -13.65 -12.10
N PRO A 28 -12.82 -13.14 -10.91
CA PRO A 28 -12.32 -13.64 -9.63
C PRO A 28 -12.77 -15.09 -9.36
N PRO A 29 -12.11 -15.83 -8.44
CA PRO A 29 -11.12 -15.35 -7.46
C PRO A 29 -9.72 -15.11 -8.05
N TRP A 30 -9.07 -14.05 -7.59
CA TRP A 30 -7.69 -13.73 -7.95
C TRP A 30 -6.71 -14.26 -6.92
N THR A 31 -5.61 -14.81 -7.40
CA THR A 31 -4.49 -15.23 -6.57
C THR A 31 -3.28 -14.38 -6.92
N PHE A 32 -2.54 -13.97 -5.89
CA PHE A 32 -1.31 -13.20 -6.04
C PHE A 32 -0.19 -13.95 -5.32
N GLN A 33 0.96 -14.08 -5.98
CA GLN A 33 2.17 -14.61 -5.36
C GLN A 33 3.26 -13.55 -5.43
N ALA A 34 3.92 -13.31 -4.30
CA ALA A 34 4.96 -12.31 -4.20
C ALA A 34 6.28 -12.96 -3.80
N SER A 35 7.38 -12.58 -4.48
CA SER A 35 8.73 -12.95 -4.08
C SER A 35 9.25 -12.09 -2.94
N ARG A 36 8.73 -10.85 -2.82
CA ARG A 36 9.24 -9.85 -1.89
C ARG A 36 8.15 -8.87 -1.50
N ILE A 37 8.05 -8.58 -0.21
CA ILE A 37 7.11 -7.63 0.38
C ILE A 37 7.87 -6.75 1.37
N HIS A 38 7.72 -5.44 1.24
CA HIS A 38 8.30 -4.43 2.14
C HIS A 38 7.23 -3.46 2.64
N TYR A 39 7.20 -3.28 3.95
CA TYR A 39 6.42 -2.25 4.61
C TYR A 39 7.35 -1.22 5.25
N GLN A 40 7.07 0.05 5.02
CA GLN A 40 7.70 1.15 5.73
C GLN A 40 6.62 2.02 6.36
N PHE A 41 6.41 1.87 7.66
CA PHE A 41 5.39 2.61 8.37
C PHE A 41 5.82 4.02 8.76
N TRP A 42 4.85 4.94 8.79
CA TRP A 42 4.99 6.33 9.22
C TRP A 42 3.85 6.75 10.14
N ALA A 43 4.16 7.66 11.06
CA ALA A 43 3.14 8.42 11.79
C ALA A 43 2.64 9.54 10.88
N VAL A 44 1.43 9.40 10.35
CA VAL A 44 0.80 10.38 9.45
C VAL A 44 -0.10 11.30 10.27
N PRO A 45 0.02 12.64 10.16
CA PRO A 45 -0.89 13.56 10.86
C PRO A 45 -2.34 13.29 10.47
N VAL A 46 -3.25 13.23 11.45
CA VAL A 46 -4.69 13.00 11.21
C VAL A 46 -5.28 14.04 10.25
N SER A 47 -4.86 15.30 10.37
CA SER A 47 -5.31 16.38 9.51
C SER A 47 -4.92 16.20 8.04
N LEU A 48 -3.85 15.45 7.76
CA LEU A 48 -3.44 15.08 6.40
C LEU A 48 -4.18 13.82 5.94
N ALA A 49 -4.22 12.79 6.79
CA ALA A 49 -4.90 11.53 6.51
C ALA A 49 -6.38 11.75 6.15
N GLN A 50 -7.08 12.66 6.84
CA GLN A 50 -8.49 12.96 6.56
C GLN A 50 -8.73 13.58 5.18
N LYS A 51 -7.75 14.28 4.60
CA LYS A 51 -7.88 14.86 3.25
C LYS A 51 -7.86 13.79 2.15
N CYS A 52 -7.19 12.69 2.44
CA CYS A 52 -7.11 11.52 1.56
C CYS A 52 -8.01 10.39 2.05
N GLY A 53 -8.78 10.61 3.12
CA GLY A 53 -9.44 9.57 3.90
C GLY A 53 -10.60 8.89 3.19
N PRO A 54 -11.14 7.82 3.78
CA PRO A 54 -12.16 7.00 3.13
C PRO A 54 -13.43 7.81 2.82
N PRO A 55 -14.03 7.63 1.63
CA PRO A 55 -15.25 8.32 1.24
C PRO A 55 -16.50 7.81 1.98
N SER A 56 -16.40 6.64 2.63
CA SER A 56 -17.51 5.98 3.32
C SER A 56 -17.52 6.28 4.81
N SER A 57 -18.69 6.62 5.34
CA SER A 57 -18.94 6.80 6.78
C SER A 57 -18.75 5.53 7.62
N SER A 58 -18.67 4.35 6.99
CA SER A 58 -18.51 3.07 7.68
C SER A 58 -17.06 2.76 8.09
N LEU A 59 -16.08 3.44 7.48
CA LEU A 59 -14.67 3.29 7.80
C LEU A 59 -14.25 4.35 8.81
N GLN A 60 -13.76 3.91 9.96
CA GLN A 60 -13.31 4.80 11.01
C GLN A 60 -11.79 4.88 11.04
N LEU A 61 -11.26 6.09 10.95
CA LEU A 61 -9.84 6.37 11.10
C LEU A 61 -9.38 6.02 12.51
N LEU A 62 -8.37 5.15 12.62
CA LEU A 62 -7.70 4.84 13.88
C LEU A 62 -6.55 5.82 14.07
N SER A 63 -6.53 6.52 15.20
CA SER A 63 -5.51 7.51 15.50
C SER A 63 -5.14 7.52 16.97
N PHE A 64 -3.89 7.91 17.24
CA PHE A 64 -3.38 8.15 18.58
C PHE A 64 -2.52 9.42 18.58
N ALA A 65 -2.72 10.28 19.59
CA ALA A 65 -1.98 11.53 19.77
C ALA A 65 -1.95 12.46 18.52
N GLY A 66 -3.02 12.49 17.72
CA GLY A 66 -3.12 13.33 16.52
C GLY A 66 -2.46 12.74 15.27
N TYR A 67 -1.99 11.49 15.32
CA TYR A 67 -1.42 10.75 14.20
C TYR A 67 -2.15 9.43 13.97
N THR A 68 -2.10 8.92 12.75
CA THR A 68 -2.51 7.57 12.36
C THR A 68 -1.30 6.82 11.80
N LEU A 69 -1.41 5.50 11.67
CA LEU A 69 -0.39 4.68 11.05
C LEU A 69 -0.62 4.64 9.54
N GLY A 70 0.29 5.22 8.77
CA GLY A 70 0.34 5.11 7.31
C GLY A 70 1.70 4.55 6.88
N GLY A 71 2.09 4.77 5.63
CA GLY A 71 3.39 4.33 5.14
C GLY A 71 3.46 4.03 3.65
N LEU A 72 4.46 3.24 3.30
CA LEU A 72 4.63 2.64 1.98
C LEU A 72 4.51 1.11 2.07
N PHE A 73 3.86 0.54 1.07
CA PHE A 73 3.83 -0.88 0.81
C PHE A 73 4.41 -1.12 -0.58
N CYS A 74 5.53 -1.85 -0.65
CA CYS A 74 6.17 -2.22 -1.90
C CYS A 74 6.15 -3.74 -2.03
N VAL A 75 5.72 -4.25 -3.18
CA VAL A 75 5.63 -5.69 -3.43
C VAL A 75 6.07 -6.03 -4.84
N GLU A 76 6.77 -7.15 -4.96
CA GLU A 76 7.14 -7.76 -6.24
C GLU A 76 6.30 -9.01 -6.43
N TYR A 77 5.26 -8.92 -7.25
CA TYR A 77 4.41 -10.04 -7.63
C TYR A 77 5.08 -10.88 -8.73
N THR A 78 5.32 -12.15 -8.44
CA THR A 78 5.78 -13.14 -9.41
C THR A 78 4.65 -13.76 -10.20
N ASP A 79 3.43 -13.76 -9.64
CA ASP A 79 2.22 -14.23 -10.31
C ASP A 79 1.01 -13.37 -9.89
N SER A 80 0.18 -13.03 -10.86
CA SER A 80 -1.05 -12.25 -10.68
C SER A 80 -2.00 -12.43 -11.88
N PRO A 81 -3.27 -12.01 -11.77
CA PRO A 81 -4.24 -12.08 -12.88
C PRO A 81 -3.82 -11.34 -14.16
N VAL A 82 -2.84 -10.44 -14.08
CA VAL A 82 -2.31 -9.67 -15.21
C VAL A 82 -0.83 -9.97 -15.51
N GLY A 83 -0.30 -11.05 -14.94
CA GLY A 83 1.11 -11.42 -15.00
C GLY A 83 1.96 -10.81 -13.87
N PRO A 84 3.28 -11.08 -13.83
CA PRO A 84 4.16 -10.51 -12.81
C PRO A 84 4.18 -8.98 -12.91
N TYR A 85 4.33 -8.30 -11.78
CA TYR A 85 4.54 -6.85 -11.74
C TYR A 85 5.08 -6.39 -10.37
N ARG A 86 5.56 -5.16 -10.30
CA ARG A 86 5.93 -4.49 -9.05
C ARG A 86 4.89 -3.44 -8.70
N GLU A 87 4.48 -3.41 -7.45
CA GLU A 87 3.50 -2.45 -6.94
C GLU A 87 4.11 -1.62 -5.81
N VAL A 88 3.77 -0.33 -5.80
CA VAL A 88 4.05 0.58 -4.69
C VAL A 88 2.73 1.27 -4.33
N ALA A 89 2.27 1.07 -3.11
CA ALA A 89 1.10 1.73 -2.55
C ALA A 89 1.53 2.67 -1.41
N VAL A 90 1.00 3.89 -1.44
CA VAL A 90 1.11 4.84 -0.33
C VAL A 90 -0.13 4.68 0.53
N LEU A 91 0.08 4.31 1.79
CA LEU A 91 -0.97 4.13 2.78
C LEU A 91 -1.06 5.43 3.58
N SER A 92 -2.18 6.12 3.48
CA SER A 92 -2.44 7.36 4.20
C SER A 92 -2.82 7.12 5.66
N SER A 93 -3.46 5.99 5.99
CA SER A 93 -3.98 5.73 7.32
C SER A 93 -4.33 4.28 7.64
N LEU A 94 -4.52 4.02 8.94
CA LEU A 94 -5.08 2.78 9.46
C LEU A 94 -6.55 3.02 9.77
N VAL A 95 -7.42 2.19 9.22
CA VAL A 95 -8.87 2.28 9.37
C VAL A 95 -9.44 1.03 9.99
N ARG A 96 -10.63 1.15 10.58
CA ARG A 96 -11.42 0.01 11.04
C ARG A 96 -12.81 -0.01 10.42
N GLN A 97 -13.33 -1.21 10.22
CA GLN A 97 -14.73 -1.48 9.92
C GLN A 97 -15.23 -2.58 10.87
N GLY A 98 -16.08 -2.21 11.83
CA GLY A 98 -16.47 -3.13 12.91
C GLY A 98 -15.25 -3.59 13.73
N PHE A 99 -14.96 -4.89 13.68
CA PHE A 99 -13.80 -5.52 14.33
C PHE A 99 -12.63 -5.80 13.38
N SER A 100 -12.74 -5.42 12.11
CA SER A 100 -11.68 -5.59 11.11
C SER A 100 -10.84 -4.31 10.99
N MET A 101 -9.53 -4.46 10.87
CA MET A 101 -8.58 -3.37 10.63
C MET A 101 -7.96 -3.51 9.24
N GLY A 102 -7.66 -2.38 8.60
CA GLY A 102 -7.04 -2.34 7.28
C GLY A 102 -6.30 -1.03 7.04
N ALA A 103 -5.48 -1.00 5.99
CA ALA A 103 -4.84 0.21 5.53
C ALA A 103 -5.71 0.93 4.49
N TRP A 104 -5.58 2.26 4.46
CA TRP A 104 -6.20 3.14 3.48
C TRP A 104 -5.13 4.01 2.84
#